data_AF-A0A2S1SK05-F1
#
_entry.id   AF-A0A2S1SK05-F1
#
_cell.length_a   1.000
_cell.length_b   1.000
_cell.length_c   1.000
_cell.angle_alpha   90.00
_cell.angle_beta   90.00
_cell.angle_gamma   90.00
#
_symmetry.space_group_name_H-M   'P 1'
#
loop_
_entity.id
_entity.type
_entity.pdbx_description
1 polymer ?
#
loop_
_entity_poly.entity_id
_entity_poly.type
_entity_poly.pdbx_seq_one_letter_code
_entity_poly.pdbx_strand_id
1 'polypeptide(L)' 'MLLFPHRFKPPKKENIQEWEVVKYLIENGFKYQHIYKNVELKNGVMCFSGYADYPTNIRDAKEFVEKYIGQAQK' A
#
# COMPACT_ATOMS: atom_id res chain seq x y z
N MET A 1 -3.20 -19.25 -0.97
CA MET A 1 -1.80 -18.90 -1.29
C MET A 1 -1.74 -17.38 -1.50
N LEU A 2 -0.98 -16.65 -0.68
CA LEU A 2 -0.82 -15.21 -0.87
C LEU A 2 0.26 -14.97 -1.93
N LEU A 3 -0.15 -14.44 -3.08
CA LEU A 3 0.77 -14.03 -4.15
C LEU A 3 1.18 -12.59 -3.88
N PHE A 4 2.46 -12.39 -3.58
CA PHE A 4 3.04 -11.07 -3.41
C PHE A 4 3.79 -10.64 -4.68
N PRO A 5 3.66 -9.38 -5.10
CA PRO A 5 4.43 -8.85 -6.21
C PRO A 5 5.90 -8.68 -5.81
N HIS A 6 6.78 -8.50 -6.79
CA HIS A 6 8.23 -8.30 -6.59
C HIS A 6 8.59 -7.10 -5.69
N ARG A 7 7.63 -6.19 -5.45
CA ARG A 7 7.77 -5.00 -4.59
C ARG A 7 7.65 -5.32 -3.11
N PHE A 8 7.04 -6.45 -2.77
CA PHE A 8 6.98 -6.88 -1.40
C PHE A 8 8.39 -7.23 -0.92
N LYS A 9 8.90 -6.40 -0.02
CA LYS A 9 10.16 -6.64 0.67
C LYS A 9 9.80 -7.17 2.05
N PRO A 10 9.91 -8.50 2.28
CA PRO A 10 9.57 -9.05 3.57
C PRO A 10 10.46 -8.44 4.66
N PRO A 11 9.88 -7.97 5.78
CA PRO A 11 10.65 -7.54 6.94
C PRO A 11 11.55 -8.63 7.49
N LYS A 12 12.56 -8.23 8.28
CA LYS A 12 13.33 -9.21 9.06
C LYS A 12 12.40 -9.94 10.01
N LYS A 13 12.64 -11.24 10.24
CA LYS A 13 11.82 -12.09 11.11
C LYS A 13 11.66 -11.52 12.53
N GLU A 14 12.70 -10.87 13.03
CA GLU A 14 12.75 -10.30 14.38
C GLU A 14 11.96 -8.99 14.52
N ASN A 15 11.62 -8.33 13.41
CA ASN A 15 10.96 -7.03 13.44
C ASN A 15 9.43 -7.20 13.47
N ILE A 16 8.91 -7.55 14.64
CA ILE A 16 7.48 -7.85 14.85
C ILE A 16 6.60 -6.67 14.47
N GLN A 17 7.02 -5.44 14.76
CA GLN A 17 6.24 -4.22 14.46
C GLN A 17 6.03 -4.04 12.95
N GLU A 18 7.07 -4.27 12.14
CA GLU A 18 6.94 -4.20 10.67
C GLU A 18 6.02 -5.31 10.15
N TRP A 19 6.06 -6.50 10.74
CA TRP A 19 5.12 -7.59 10.39
C TRP A 19 3.67 -7.27 10.75
N GLU A 20 3.43 -6.57 11.85
CA GLU A 20 2.09 -6.08 12.20
C GLU A 20 1.57 -5.09 11.15
N VAL A 21 2.42 -4.19 10.65
CA VAL A 21 2.09 -3.26 9.57
C VAL A 21 1.75 -4.00 8.28
N VAL A 22 2.59 -4.96 7.88
CA VAL A 22 2.34 -5.83 6.71
C VAL A 22 0.99 -6.52 6.84
N LYS A 23 0.72 -7.13 8.00
CA LYS A 23 -0.53 -7.84 8.27
C LYS A 23 -1.73 -6.89 8.17
N TYR A 24 -1.65 -5.73 8.80
CA TYR A 24 -2.71 -4.71 8.77
C TYR A 24 -3.02 -4.26 7.33
N LEU A 25 -2.00 -4.00 6.51
CA LEU A 25 -2.17 -3.62 5.12
C LEU A 25 -2.85 -4.71 4.30
N ILE A 26 -2.43 -5.96 4.46
CA ILE A 26 -3.00 -7.11 3.75
C ILE A 26 -4.46 -7.33 4.13
N GLU A 27 -4.79 -7.26 5.43
CA GLU A 27 -6.16 -7.38 5.93
C GLU A 27 -7.09 -6.30 5.35
N ASN A 28 -6.55 -5.11 5.08
CA ASN A 28 -7.27 -4.01 4.44
C ASN A 28 -7.25 -4.07 2.90
N GLY A 29 -6.72 -5.13 2.29
CA GLY A 29 -6.73 -5.33 0.83
C GLY A 29 -5.52 -4.72 0.09
N PHE A 30 -4.48 -4.30 0.80
CA PHE A 30 -3.23 -3.83 0.21
C PHE A 30 -2.16 -4.92 0.24
N LYS A 31 -1.95 -5.56 -0.91
CA LYS A 31 -1.02 -6.68 -1.13
C LYS A 31 0.28 -6.22 -1.81
N TYR A 32 0.77 -5.03 -1.46
CA TYR A 32 1.98 -4.43 -2.06
C TYR A 32 1.90 -4.16 -3.56
N GLN A 33 0.69 -3.97 -4.11
CA GLN A 33 0.46 -3.56 -5.49
C GLN A 33 0.91 -2.10 -5.75
N HIS A 34 0.87 -1.68 -7.01
CA HIS A 34 1.04 -0.28 -7.34
C HIS A 34 -0.16 0.52 -6.85
N ILE A 35 0.09 1.50 -5.98
CA ILE A 35 -0.89 2.48 -5.53
C ILE A 35 -0.49 3.83 -6.11
N TYR A 36 -1.42 4.56 -6.70
CA TYR A 36 -1.16 5.86 -7.34
C TYR A 36 -1.38 7.00 -6.34
N LYS A 37 -0.41 7.93 -6.21
CA LYS A 37 -0.44 9.02 -5.21
C LYS A 37 -1.54 10.05 -5.48
N ASN A 38 -1.61 10.55 -6.71
CA ASN A 38 -2.59 11.54 -7.15
C ASN A 38 -3.18 11.08 -8.48
N VAL A 39 -4.50 11.15 -8.59
CA VAL A 39 -5.24 10.92 -9.82
C VAL A 39 -5.79 12.28 -10.22
N GLU A 40 -5.10 12.98 -11.12
CA GLU A 40 -5.58 14.25 -11.66
C GLU A 40 -6.10 14.03 -13.08
N LEU A 41 -7.29 14.53 -13.36
CA LEU A 41 -7.85 14.59 -14.72
C LEU A 41 -7.36 15.87 -15.37
N LYS A 42 -6.35 15.76 -16.23
CA LYS A 42 -5.87 16.89 -17.04
C LYS A 42 -6.28 16.65 -18.49
N ASN A 43 -7.16 17.51 -19.03
CA ASN A 43 -7.67 17.43 -20.40
C ASN A 43 -8.24 16.04 -20.78
N GLY A 44 -8.99 15.40 -19.87
CA GLY A 44 -9.59 14.08 -20.12
C GLY A 44 -8.62 12.90 -20.03
N VAL A 45 -7.33 13.15 -19.74
CA VAL A 45 -6.32 12.12 -19.49
C VAL A 45 -6.08 11.99 -17.99
N MET A 46 -6.12 10.76 -17.46
CA MET A 46 -5.73 10.49 -16.08
C MET A 46 -4.21 10.59 -15.95
N CYS A 47 -3.73 11.64 -15.30
CA CYS A 47 -2.33 11.85 -14.97
C CYS A 47 -2.06 11.35 -13.55
N PHE A 48 -1.09 10.45 -13.43
CA PHE A 48 -0.63 9.95 -12.14
C PHE A 48 0.70 10.59 -11.78
N SER A 49 0.78 11.25 -10.62
CA SER A 49 2.02 11.92 -10.18
C SER A 49 3.09 10.95 -9.63
N GLY A 50 2.85 9.64 -9.70
CA GLY A 50 3.76 8.60 -9.22
C GLY A 50 3.08 7.55 -8.34
N TYR A 51 3.90 6.66 -7.79
CA TYR A 51 3.45 5.57 -6.92
C TYR A 51 3.60 5.92 -5.44
N ALA A 52 2.66 5.45 -4.62
CA ALA A 52 2.67 5.56 -3.17
C ALA A 52 3.68 4.57 -2.59
N ASP A 53 4.45 5.05 -1.62
CA ASP A 53 5.37 4.23 -0.85
C ASP A 53 4.60 3.56 0.28
N TYR A 54 4.91 2.30 0.54
CA TYR A 54 4.25 1.56 1.62
C TYR A 54 4.79 1.99 2.98
N PRO A 55 3.90 2.21 3.95
CA PRO A 55 4.29 2.63 5.29
C PRO A 55 5.02 1.50 6.03
N THR A 56 5.93 1.89 6.91
CA THR A 56 6.65 0.98 7.81
C THR A 56 6.15 1.06 9.26
N ASN A 57 5.31 2.05 9.56
CA ASN A 57 4.75 2.27 10.89
C ASN A 57 3.22 2.09 10.88
N ILE A 58 2.66 1.61 11.98
CA ILE A 58 1.23 1.31 12.10
C ILE A 58 0.36 2.57 12.01
N ARG A 59 0.87 3.71 12.49
CA ARG A 59 0.17 5.00 12.39
C ARG A 59 0.02 5.39 10.91
N ASP A 60 1.13 5.39 10.19
CA ASP A 60 1.16 5.72 8.76
C ASP A 60 0.37 4.67 7.94
N ALA A 61 0.33 3.41 8.38
CA ALA A 61 -0.47 2.37 7.76
C ALA A 61 -1.97 2.66 7.82
N LYS A 62 -2.46 3.18 8.93
CA LYS A 62 -3.87 3.61 9.07
C LYS A 62 -4.18 4.76 8.12
N GLU A 63 -3.34 5.80 8.12
CA GLU A 63 -3.50 6.96 7.23
C GLU A 63 -3.43 6.55 5.75
N PHE A 64 -2.55 5.61 5.41
CA PHE A 64 -2.42 5.07 4.06
C PHE A 64 -3.67 4.31 3.60
N VAL A 65 -4.20 3.44 4.47
CA VAL A 65 -5.42 2.66 4.18
C VAL A 65 -6.61 3.59 3.94
N GLU A 66 -6.80 4.59 4.80
CA GLU A 66 -7.86 5.58 4.64
C GLU A 66 -7.71 6.38 3.35
N LYS A 67 -6.49 6.82 3.04
CA LYS A 67 -6.20 7.62 1.84
C LYS A 67 -6.42 6.86 0.54
N TYR A 68 -6.08 5.58 0.49
CA TYR A 68 -6.08 4.79 -0.75
C TYR A 68 -7.12 3.67 -0.78
N ILE A 69 -8.16 3.73 0.06
CA ILE A 69 -9.16 2.68 0.18
C ILE A 69 -9.81 2.29 -1.15
N GLY A 70 -9.96 3.25 -2.08
CA GLY A 70 -10.50 3.01 -3.43
C GLY A 70 -9.59 2.19 -4.35
N GLN A 71 -8.33 1.97 -3.98
CA GLN A 71 -7.35 1.16 -4.72
C GLN A 71 -7.06 -0.19 -4.02
N ALA A 72 -7.83 -0.53 -2.97
CA ALA A 72 -7.71 -1.79 -2.26
C ALA A 72 -8.20 -2.98 -3.12
N GLN A 73 -7.45 -4.08 -3.09
CA GLN A 73 -7.78 -5.34 -3.76
C GLN A 73 -8.34 -6.32 -2.73
N LYS A 74 -9.65 -6.27 -2.50
CA LYS A 74 -10.38 -7.26 -1.70
C LYS A 74 -10.67 -8.52 -2.50
#